data_AF-A0A151RB23-F1
#
_entry.id   AF-A0A151RB23-F1
#
_cell.length_a   1.000
_cell.length_b   1.000
_cell.length_c   1.000
_cell.angle_alpha   90.00
_cell.angle_beta   90.00
_cell.angle_gamma   90.00
#
_symmetry.space_group_name_H-M   'P 1'
#
loop_
_entity.id
_entity.type
_entity.pdbx_description
1 polymer ?
#
loop_
_entity_poly.entity_id
_entity_poly.type
_entity_poly.pdbx_seq_one_letter_code
_entity_poly.pdbx_strand_id
1 'polypeptide(L)'
;IVKHFSKNNLAFHGTNEKIYQKGNGNFLSLIEMLAKFDPVMQEHVKCIKNDKLHNHYLSKTIQNELIELLASQIKNIILKKLKMQNTFLSFLIVLQMQVIKSKRLLF
;
A
#
# COMPACT_ATOMS: atom_id res chain seq x y z
N ILE A 1 -6.87 4.34 -6.30
CA ILE A 1 -7.38 4.90 -5.03
C ILE A 1 -6.33 4.82 -3.92
N VAL A 2 -6.00 3.62 -3.41
CA VAL A 2 -5.11 3.45 -2.25
C VAL A 2 -3.73 4.08 -2.43
N LYS A 3 -3.03 3.76 -3.53
CA LYS A 3 -1.74 4.38 -3.89
C LYS A 3 -1.80 5.93 -3.93
N HIS A 4 -2.90 6.50 -4.41
CA HIS A 4 -3.05 7.96 -4.53
C HIS A 4 -3.13 8.61 -3.14
N PHE A 5 -3.93 8.06 -2.24
CA PHE A 5 -4.03 8.61 -0.88
C PHE A 5 -2.72 8.43 -0.11
N SER A 6 -2.08 7.27 -0.21
CA SER A 6 -0.78 7.03 0.42
C SER A 6 0.30 8.00 -0.08
N LYS A 7 0.36 8.27 -1.39
CA LYS A 7 1.37 9.20 -1.97
C LYS A 7 1.17 10.64 -1.49
N ASN A 8 -0.07 11.04 -1.21
CA ASN A 8 -0.43 12.41 -0.86
C ASN A 8 -0.69 12.60 0.65
N ASN A 9 -0.36 11.62 1.49
CA ASN A 9 -0.64 11.63 2.93
C ASN A 9 -2.11 11.93 3.28
N LEU A 10 -3.04 11.47 2.46
CA LEU A 10 -4.47 11.66 2.67
C LEU A 10 -5.02 10.54 3.55
N ALA A 11 -5.83 10.91 4.55
CA ALA A 11 -6.53 9.94 5.38
C ALA A 11 -7.53 9.13 4.53
N PHE A 12 -7.55 7.82 4.71
CA PHE A 12 -8.50 6.95 4.00
C PHE A 12 -9.91 7.09 4.58
N HIS A 13 -9.97 7.01 5.91
CA HIS A 13 -11.19 7.04 6.71
C HIS A 13 -11.52 8.48 7.13
N GLY A 14 -12.79 8.71 7.43
CA GLY A 14 -13.26 9.90 8.11
C GLY A 14 -13.84 9.59 9.48
N THR A 15 -14.56 10.56 10.05
CA THR A 15 -15.28 10.43 11.32
C THR A 15 -16.58 9.61 11.21
N ASN A 16 -17.02 9.32 9.98
CA ASN A 16 -18.21 8.55 9.67
C ASN A 16 -17.84 7.45 8.67
N GLU A 17 -18.61 6.36 8.65
CA GLU A 17 -18.38 5.21 7.79
C GLU A 17 -19.54 4.98 6.81
N LYS A 18 -20.51 5.90 6.79
CA LYS A 18 -21.70 5.83 5.93
C LYS A 18 -21.49 6.61 4.63
N ILE A 19 -21.84 5.98 3.51
CA ILE A 19 -21.82 6.61 2.19
C ILE A 19 -22.85 7.74 2.13
N TYR A 20 -22.49 8.83 1.48
CA TYR A 20 -23.23 10.09 1.32
C TYR A 20 -23.51 10.83 2.63
N GLN A 21 -22.70 10.58 3.66
CA GLN A 21 -22.76 11.33 4.91
C GLN A 21 -21.51 12.17 5.11
N LYS A 22 -21.69 13.31 5.79
CA LYS A 22 -20.59 14.21 6.10
C LYS A 22 -19.53 13.48 6.93
N GLY A 23 -18.26 13.69 6.55
CA GLY A 23 -17.12 13.13 7.26
C GLY A 23 -16.87 11.65 6.98
N ASN A 24 -17.33 11.11 5.85
CA ASN A 24 -17.14 9.69 5.52
C ASN A 24 -15.75 9.31 4.97
N GLY A 25 -14.84 10.30 4.88
CA GLY A 25 -13.45 10.09 4.50
C GLY A 25 -13.21 10.09 2.99
N ASN A 26 -11.94 10.21 2.62
CA ASN A 26 -11.56 10.37 1.21
C ASN A 26 -11.86 9.11 0.38
N PHE A 27 -11.79 7.93 0.98
CA PHE A 27 -12.09 6.68 0.28
C PHE A 27 -13.54 6.60 -0.15
N LEU A 28 -14.48 6.75 0.78
CA LEU A 28 -15.91 6.70 0.46
C LEU A 28 -16.32 7.84 -0.46
N SER A 29 -15.78 9.05 -0.25
CA SER A 29 -16.08 10.20 -1.12
C SER A 29 -15.61 9.98 -2.57
N LEU A 30 -14.48 9.30 -2.80
CA LEU A 30 -14.06 8.94 -4.16
C LEU A 30 -14.95 7.84 -4.76
N ILE A 31 -15.41 6.88 -3.97
CA ILE A 31 -16.35 5.84 -4.44
C ILE A 31 -17.69 6.46 -4.84
N GLU A 32 -18.18 7.44 -4.08
CA GLU A 32 -19.36 8.24 -4.46
C GLU A 32 -19.16 8.96 -5.78
N MET A 33 -17.98 9.52 -6.02
CA MET A 33 -17.65 10.15 -7.29
C MET A 33 -17.70 9.14 -8.44
N LEU A 34 -17.08 7.97 -8.26
CA LEU A 34 -17.08 6.91 -9.28
C LEU A 34 -18.49 6.39 -9.58
N ALA A 35 -19.32 6.25 -8.55
CA ALA A 35 -20.71 5.83 -8.68
C ALA A 35 -21.59 6.80 -9.51
N LYS A 36 -21.14 8.03 -9.77
CA LYS A 36 -21.83 8.96 -10.68
C LYS A 36 -21.57 8.66 -12.16
N PHE A 37 -20.47 7.99 -12.47
CA PHE A 37 -20.01 7.77 -13.84
C PHE A 37 -20.03 6.30 -14.26
N ASP A 38 -19.92 5.38 -13.31
CA ASP A 38 -19.87 3.95 -13.56
C ASP A 38 -21.14 3.24 -13.03
N PRO A 39 -21.96 2.63 -13.91
CA PRO A 39 -23.20 1.96 -13.52
C PRO A 39 -23.00 0.80 -12.54
N VAL A 40 -21.86 0.09 -12.63
CA VAL A 40 -21.55 -1.03 -11.72
C VAL A 40 -21.29 -0.51 -10.31
N MET A 41 -20.52 0.56 -10.18
CA MET A 41 -20.29 1.25 -8.91
C MET A 41 -21.56 1.88 -8.36
N GLN A 42 -22.42 2.42 -9.23
CA GLN A 42 -23.72 2.94 -8.84
C GLN A 42 -24.57 1.85 -8.18
N GLU A 43 -24.65 0.67 -8.79
CA GLU A 43 -25.40 -0.46 -8.25
C GLU A 43 -24.78 -0.98 -6.95
N HIS A 44 -23.45 -1.07 -6.89
CA HIS A 44 -22.74 -1.45 -5.68
C HIS A 44 -23.09 -0.53 -4.51
N VAL A 45 -23.06 0.79 -4.71
CA VAL A 45 -23.41 1.78 -3.70
C VAL A 45 -24.89 1.70 -3.29
N LYS A 46 -25.82 1.43 -4.23
CA LYS A 46 -27.25 1.22 -3.91
C LYS A 46 -27.46 0.00 -3.02
N CYS A 47 -26.79 -1.12 -3.32
CA CYS A 47 -26.87 -2.34 -2.52
C CYS A 47 -26.38 -2.11 -1.08
N ILE A 48 -25.32 -1.31 -0.92
CA ILE A 48 -24.80 -0.91 0.39
C ILE A 48 -25.82 -0.06 1.15
N LYS A 49 -26.42 0.94 0.49
CA LYS A 49 -27.42 1.82 1.11
C LYS A 49 -28.67 1.08 1.60
N ASN A 50 -29.03 -0.01 0.92
CA ASN A 50 -30.24 -0.78 1.22
C ASN A 50 -29.99 -1.94 2.22
N ASP A 51 -28.82 -1.99 2.88
CA ASP A 51 -28.40 -3.08 3.79
C ASP A 51 -28.49 -4.49 3.17
N LYS A 52 -28.51 -4.59 1.84
CA LYS A 52 -28.65 -5.88 1.13
C LYS A 52 -27.36 -6.71 1.10
N LEU A 53 -26.22 -6.09 1.39
CA LEU A 53 -24.92 -6.75 1.48
C LEU A 53 -24.44 -6.61 2.93
N HIS A 54 -24.37 -7.67 3.73
CA HIS A 54 -23.78 -7.52 5.09
C HIS A 54 -22.25 -7.40 5.07
N ASN A 55 -21.60 -7.89 4.00
CA ASN A 55 -20.15 -7.78 3.80
C ASN A 55 -19.86 -6.76 2.70
N HIS A 56 -19.44 -5.56 3.10
CA HIS A 56 -19.08 -4.50 2.16
C HIS A 56 -17.57 -4.49 1.92
N TYR A 57 -17.15 -4.56 0.65
CA TYR A 57 -15.78 -4.23 0.23
C TYR A 57 -15.37 -2.79 0.56
N LEU A 58 -16.35 -1.95 0.90
CA LEU A 58 -16.14 -0.56 1.35
C LEU A 58 -16.10 -0.42 2.88
N SER A 59 -16.25 -1.51 3.64
CA SER A 59 -16.16 -1.47 5.10
C SER A 59 -14.77 -1.04 5.57
N LYS A 60 -14.70 -0.49 6.77
CA LYS A 60 -13.43 -0.08 7.37
C LYS A 60 -12.47 -1.25 7.58
N THR A 61 -13.00 -2.44 7.84
CA THR A 61 -12.20 -3.68 7.94
C THR A 61 -11.43 -3.93 6.64
N ILE A 62 -12.11 -3.93 5.50
CA ILE A 62 -11.47 -4.14 4.19
C ILE A 62 -10.53 -2.97 3.85
N GLN A 63 -10.89 -1.73 4.19
CA GLN A 63 -9.99 -0.58 4.03
C GLN A 63 -8.69 -0.76 4.83
N ASN A 64 -8.77 -1.22 6.08
CA ASN A 64 -7.61 -1.50 6.92
C ASN A 64 -6.76 -2.64 6.36
N GLU A 65 -7.37 -3.73 5.90
CA GLU A 65 -6.66 -4.84 5.26
C GLU A 65 -5.86 -4.36 4.03
N LEU A 66 -6.45 -3.51 3.19
CA LEU A 66 -5.75 -2.92 2.04
C LEU A 66 -4.55 -2.06 2.46
N ILE A 67 -4.70 -1.28 3.54
CA ILE A 67 -3.62 -0.45 4.09
C ILE A 67 -2.51 -1.35 4.63
N GLU A 68 -2.84 -2.39 5.39
CA GLU A 68 -1.89 -3.35 5.95
C GLU A 68 -1.12 -4.12 4.86
N LEU A 69 -1.83 -4.58 3.83
CA LEU A 69 -1.23 -5.26 2.68
C LEU A 69 -0.21 -4.36 1.98
N LEU A 70 -0.56 -3.08 1.72
CA LEU A 70 0.38 -2.14 1.12
C LEU A 70 1.56 -1.83 2.04
N ALA A 71 1.31 -1.62 3.33
CA ALA A 71 2.37 -1.37 4.30
C ALA A 71 3.36 -2.54 4.37
N SER A 72 2.84 -3.77 4.37
CA SER A 72 3.64 -5.00 4.33
C SER A 72 4.48 -5.10 3.05
N GLN A 73 3.90 -4.82 1.88
CA GLN A 73 4.65 -4.82 0.63
C GLN A 73 5.76 -3.77 0.60
N ILE A 74 5.48 -2.54 1.05
CA ILE A 74 6.48 -1.47 1.13
C ILE A 74 7.62 -1.88 2.09
N LYS A 75 7.28 -2.40 3.27
CA LYS A 75 8.26 -2.92 4.23
C LYS A 75 9.14 -4.00 3.61
N ASN A 76 8.55 -4.96 2.90
CA ASN A 76 9.30 -6.03 2.23
C ASN A 76 10.23 -5.52 1.13
N ILE A 77 9.80 -4.51 0.36
CA ILE A 77 10.66 -3.86 -0.65
C ILE A 77 11.85 -3.18 0.01
N ILE A 78 11.64 -2.46 1.11
CA ILE A 78 12.72 -1.80 1.87
C ILE A 78 13.70 -2.82 2.42
N LEU A 79 13.21 -3.88 3.08
CA LEU A 79 14.05 -4.96 3.62
C LEU A 79 14.87 -5.65 2.54
N LYS A 80 14.27 -5.92 1.37
CA LYS A 80 14.99 -6.49 0.22
C LYS A 80 16.10 -5.56 -0.26
N LYS A 81 15.86 -4.25 -0.37
CA LYS A 81 16.88 -3.27 -0.78
C LYS A 81 18.05 -3.24 0.20
N LEU A 82 17.80 -3.20 1.50
CA LEU A 82 18.84 -3.22 2.53
C LEU A 82 19.65 -4.52 2.48
N LYS A 83 18.97 -5.67 2.33
CA LYS A 83 19.64 -6.96 2.22
C LYS A 83 20.54 -7.03 0.99
N MET A 84 20.07 -6.56 -0.17
CA MET A 84 20.90 -6.51 -1.38
C MET A 84 22.11 -5.58 -1.20
N GLN A 85 21.94 -4.42 -0.57
CA GLN A 85 23.04 -3.49 -0.29
C GLN A 85 24.10 -4.13 0.61
N ASN A 86 23.69 -4.82 1.68
CA ASN A 86 24.60 -5.53 2.57
C ASN A 86 25.33 -6.67 1.86
N THR A 87 24.62 -7.47 1.05
CA THR A 87 25.25 -8.54 0.25
C THR A 87 26.28 -7.96 -0.72
N PHE A 88 25.95 -6.87 -1.42
CA PHE A 88 26.87 -6.21 -2.34
C PHE A 88 28.13 -5.67 -1.64
N LEU A 89 27.98 -5.01 -0.49
CA LEU A 89 29.11 -4.53 0.30
C LEU A 89 30.02 -5.67 0.75
N SER A 90 29.42 -6.76 1.24
CA SER A 90 30.19 -7.93 1.71
C SER A 90 30.99 -8.57 0.57
N PHE A 91 30.42 -8.67 -0.62
CA PHE A 91 31.10 -9.16 -1.82
C PHE A 91 32.28 -8.26 -2.21
N LEU A 92 32.10 -6.93 -2.20
CA LEU A 92 33.18 -5.99 -2.49
C LEU A 92 34.33 -6.14 -1.49
N ILE A 93 34.05 -6.27 -0.20
CA ILE A 93 35.10 -6.48 0.83
C ILE A 93 35.89 -7.76 0.54
N VAL A 94 35.21 -8.87 0.24
CA VAL A 94 35.87 -10.15 -0.08
C VAL A 94 36.75 -10.02 -1.32
N LEU A 95 36.28 -9.36 -2.38
CA LEU A 95 37.07 -9.09 -3.58
C LEU A 95 38.32 -8.26 -3.26
N GLN A 96 38.18 -7.18 -2.47
CA GLN A 96 39.32 -6.36 -2.06
C GLN A 96 40.34 -7.19 -1.27
N MET A 97 39.90 -8.03 -0.33
CA MET A 97 40.79 -8.92 0.43
C MET A 97 41.53 -9.93 -0.46
N GLN A 98 40.87 -10.48 -1.49
CA GLN A 98 41.51 -11.38 -2.45
C GLN A 98 42.57 -10.65 -3.28
N VAL A 99 42.28 -9.44 -3.77
CA VAL A 99 43.24 -8.62 -4.51
C VAL A 99 44.45 -8.27 -3.65
N ILE A 100 44.25 -7.89 -2.38
CA ILE A 100 45.33 -7.59 -1.43
C ILE A 100 46.19 -8.84 -1.19
N LYS A 101 45.58 -10.02 -0.99
CA LYS A 101 46.29 -11.28 -0.80
C LYS A 101 47.13 -11.65 -2.04
N SER A 102 46.57 -11.52 -3.24
CA SER A 102 47.30 -11.79 -4.49
C SER A 102 48.48 -10.85 -4.70
N LYS A 103 48.34 -9.56 -4.37
CA LYS A 103 49.47 -8.60 -4.41
C LYS A 103 50.56 -8.96 -3.40
N ARG A 104 50.19 -9.41 -2.19
CA ARG A 104 51.15 -9.82 -1.15
C ARG A 104 51.88 -11.13 -1.48
N LEU A 105 51.37 -11.95 -2.39
CA LEU A 105 52.06 -13.16 -2.87
C LEU A 105 53.04 -12.87 -4.01
N LEU A 106 52.99 -11.68 -4.60
CA LEU A 106 53.84 -11.23 -5.71
C LEU A 106 55.07 -10.42 -5.24
N PHE A 107 55.21 -10.17 -3.94
CA PHE A 107 56.36 -9.53 -3.27
C PHE A 107 56.79 -10.38 -2.09
#